data_AF-A0A7Z7PPM5-F1
#
_entry.id   AF-A0A7Z7PPM5-F1
#
_cell.length_a   1.000
_cell.length_b   1.000
_cell.length_c   1.000
_cell.angle_alpha   90.00
_cell.angle_beta   90.00
_cell.angle_gamma   90.00
#
_symmetry.space_group_name_H-M   'P 1'
#
loop_
_entity.id
_entity.type
_entity.pdbx_description
1 polymer ?
#
loop_
_entity_poly.entity_id
_entity_poly.type
_entity_poly.pdbx_seq_one_letter_code
_entity_poly.pdbx_strand_id
1 'polypeptide(L)'
;MADGRIKLIPEKEGNTIFTYAGDMSNIFLVICLKALFGIERVSSNWRNVTIKDKLGTEELASMLLTLAKVDHPELKNLLTLYFMSEQGRLRKMYDLFGDKLYEFAPENLIAEFVVRNIFDPELLKELEDIDYQLT
;
A
#
# COMPACT_ATOMS: atom_id res chain seq x y z
N MET A 1 22.11 -3.26 -10.68
CA MET A 1 21.16 -3.74 -9.66
C MET A 1 20.97 -2.57 -8.71
N ALA A 2 19.76 -1.99 -8.66
CA ALA A 2 19.45 -0.95 -7.70
C ALA A 2 19.58 -1.56 -6.30
N ASP A 3 20.10 -0.82 -5.33
CA ASP A 3 20.54 -1.29 -4.01
C ASP A 3 19.40 -1.78 -3.09
N GLY A 4 18.20 -2.10 -3.63
CA GLY A 4 17.11 -2.82 -2.96
C GLY A 4 16.51 -2.19 -1.69
N ARG A 5 16.97 -1.02 -1.25
CA ARG A 5 16.54 -0.42 0.02
C ARG A 5 15.49 0.66 -0.20
N ILE A 6 14.36 0.48 0.46
CA ILE A 6 13.33 1.50 0.60
C ILE A 6 13.90 2.64 1.43
N LYS A 7 13.75 3.88 0.94
CA LYS A 7 14.20 5.08 1.66
C LYS A 7 13.02 5.88 2.15
N LEU A 8 13.04 6.23 3.43
CA LEU A 8 12.06 7.11 4.03
C LEU A 8 12.68 8.48 4.31
N ILE A 9 12.13 9.51 3.67
CA ILE A 9 12.64 10.89 3.73
C ILE A 9 11.58 11.80 4.36
N PRO A 10 11.91 12.55 5.43
CA PRO A 10 11.03 13.57 5.97
C PRO A 10 10.88 14.72 4.98
N GLU A 11 9.66 15.21 4.82
CA GLU A 11 9.32 16.37 3.99
C GLU A 11 8.68 17.45 4.85
N LYS A 12 8.65 18.69 4.35
CA LYS A 12 8.03 19.82 5.07
C LYS A 12 6.56 19.57 5.46
N GLU A 13 5.82 18.81 4.64
CA GLU A 13 4.38 18.56 4.82
C GLU A 13 4.04 17.08 5.06
N GLY A 14 5.02 16.25 5.41
CA GLY A 14 4.81 14.83 5.68
C GLY A 14 6.06 14.00 5.38
N ASN A 15 5.92 12.91 4.63
CA ASN A 15 7.01 11.98 4.35
C ASN A 15 6.92 11.41 2.94
N THR A 16 8.08 11.08 2.35
CA THR A 16 8.17 10.34 1.08
C THR A 16 8.88 9.01 1.29
N ILE A 17 8.25 7.92 0.84
CA ILE A 17 8.80 6.57 0.81
C ILE A 17 9.24 6.28 -0.64
N PHE A 18 10.53 6.24 -0.90
CA PHE A 18 11.09 5.85 -2.20
C PHE A 18 11.26 4.33 -2.25
N THR A 19 10.48 3.67 -3.10
CA THR A 19 10.44 2.21 -3.24
C THR A 19 11.01 1.74 -4.58
N TYR A 20 10.77 2.48 -5.67
CA TYR A 20 11.03 2.03 -7.04
C TYR A 20 10.38 0.68 -7.42
N ALA A 21 9.35 0.26 -6.68
CA ALA A 21 8.67 -1.02 -6.88
C ALA A 21 7.66 -1.01 -8.06
N GLY A 22 7.41 0.15 -8.67
CA GLY A 22 6.44 0.30 -9.76
C GLY A 22 5.03 0.68 -9.26
N ASP A 23 4.15 0.98 -10.22
CA ASP A 23 2.83 1.56 -9.90
C ASP A 23 1.95 0.61 -9.07
N MET A 24 1.87 -0.68 -9.44
CA MET A 24 0.99 -1.64 -8.74
C MET A 24 1.44 -1.89 -7.30
N SER A 25 2.73 -2.10 -7.06
CA SER A 25 3.29 -2.30 -5.72
C SER A 25 3.14 -1.05 -4.85
N ASN A 26 3.30 0.14 -5.44
CA ASN A 26 3.06 1.38 -4.69
C ASN A 26 1.59 1.66 -4.44
N ILE A 27 0.68 1.24 -5.33
CA ILE A 27 -0.76 1.23 -5.05
C ILE A 27 -1.05 0.27 -3.90
N PHE A 28 -0.49 -0.94 -3.90
CA PHE A 28 -0.63 -1.88 -2.79
C PHE A 28 -0.20 -1.27 -1.45
N LEU A 29 0.96 -0.61 -1.39
CA LEU A 29 1.41 0.09 -0.18
C LEU A 29 0.44 1.20 0.24
N VAL A 30 -0.09 1.99 -0.69
CA VAL A 30 -1.12 3.00 -0.42
C VAL A 30 -2.37 2.37 0.22
N ILE A 31 -2.84 1.24 -0.31
CA ILE A 31 -4.00 0.54 0.25
C ILE A 31 -3.70 0.01 1.65
N CYS A 32 -2.51 -0.59 1.88
CA CYS A 32 -2.10 -1.03 3.20
C CYS A 32 -2.08 0.11 4.22
N LEU A 33 -1.46 1.25 3.87
CA LEU A 33 -1.38 2.42 4.76
C LEU A 33 -2.76 2.96 5.15
N LYS A 34 -3.70 2.92 4.22
CA LYS A 34 -5.08 3.33 4.47
C LYS A 34 -5.85 2.30 5.30
N ALA A 35 -5.79 1.04 4.92
CA ALA A 35 -6.60 -0.02 5.53
C ALA A 35 -6.16 -0.32 6.97
N LEU A 36 -4.85 -0.34 7.24
CA LEU A 36 -4.31 -0.74 8.54
C LEU A 36 -4.10 0.45 9.49
N PHE A 37 -3.70 1.61 8.96
CA PHE A 37 -3.29 2.75 9.78
C PHE A 37 -4.19 3.98 9.61
N GLY A 38 -5.19 3.93 8.72
CA GLY A 38 -6.13 5.03 8.52
C GLY A 38 -5.48 6.30 7.91
N ILE A 39 -4.36 6.17 7.21
CA ILE A 39 -3.64 7.32 6.63
C ILE A 39 -4.39 7.81 5.39
N GLU A 40 -5.11 8.93 5.50
CA GLU A 40 -5.99 9.36 4.42
C GLU A 40 -5.27 10.13 3.31
N ARG A 41 -4.25 10.93 3.62
CA ARG A 41 -3.61 11.79 2.61
C ARG A 41 -2.36 11.15 2.04
N VAL A 42 -2.55 10.04 1.35
CA VAL A 42 -1.47 9.27 0.72
C VAL A 42 -1.70 9.11 -0.79
N SER A 43 -0.62 9.23 -1.56
CA SER A 43 -0.62 9.10 -3.02
C SER A 43 0.65 8.39 -3.50
N SER A 44 0.63 7.81 -4.69
CA SER A 44 1.79 7.13 -5.27
C SER A 44 2.01 7.44 -6.74
N ASN A 45 3.20 7.10 -7.21
CA ASN A 45 3.56 6.90 -8.61
C ASN A 45 4.54 5.71 -8.68
N TRP A 46 5.06 5.40 -9.87
CA TRP A 46 5.97 4.27 -10.07
C TRP A 46 7.23 4.28 -9.16
N ARG A 47 7.68 5.46 -8.71
CA ARG A 47 8.91 5.64 -7.95
C ARG A 47 8.68 5.67 -6.43
N ASN A 48 7.60 6.28 -5.97
CA ASN A 48 7.43 6.56 -4.55
C ASN A 48 5.97 6.62 -4.08
N VAL A 49 5.82 6.58 -2.75
CA VAL A 49 4.59 6.86 -2.01
C VAL A 49 4.81 8.13 -1.18
N THR A 50 3.92 9.11 -1.32
CA THR A 50 3.95 10.38 -0.58
C THR A 50 2.81 10.42 0.41
N ILE A 51 3.11 10.75 1.66
CA ILE A 51 2.17 10.91 2.77
C ILE A 51 2.18 12.38 3.16
N LYS A 52 1.01 13.03 3.11
CA LYS A 52 0.81 14.46 3.43
C LYS A 52 0.12 14.69 4.79
N ASP A 53 0.13 13.67 5.63
CA ASP A 53 -0.29 13.78 7.02
C ASP A 53 0.92 14.13 7.90
N LYS A 54 0.68 14.86 9.00
CA LYS A 54 1.71 15.25 9.98
C LYS A 54 2.10 14.06 10.86
N LEU A 55 2.47 12.94 10.24
CA LEU A 55 2.97 11.74 10.89
C LEU A 55 4.48 11.88 11.10
N GLY A 56 4.97 11.57 12.31
CA GLY A 56 6.41 11.57 12.56
C GLY A 56 7.12 10.53 11.70
N THR A 57 8.35 10.80 11.26
CA THR A 57 9.12 9.87 10.43
C THR A 57 9.41 8.55 11.15
N GLU A 58 9.73 8.60 12.45
CA GLU A 58 9.92 7.41 13.29
C GLU A 58 8.62 6.61 13.46
N GLU A 59 7.50 7.31 13.65
CA GLU A 59 6.18 6.70 13.75
C GLU A 59 5.82 5.97 12.45
N LEU A 60 6.06 6.61 11.30
CA LEU A 60 5.87 5.99 10.00
C LEU A 60 6.79 4.78 9.79
N ALA A 61 8.07 4.87 10.16
CA ALA A 61 9.00 3.75 10.08
C ALA A 61 8.51 2.56 10.91
N SER A 62 8.00 2.82 12.12
CA SER A 62 7.41 1.78 12.97
C SER A 62 6.16 1.16 12.34
N MET A 63 5.28 1.96 11.75
CA MET A 63 4.09 1.45 11.04
C MET A 63 4.47 0.56 9.86
N LEU A 64 5.48 0.96 9.07
CA LEU A 64 5.96 0.17 7.93
C LEU A 64 6.59 -1.15 8.38
N LEU A 65 7.36 -1.14 9.47
CA LEU A 65 7.90 -2.37 10.07
C LEU A 65 6.78 -3.27 10.63
N THR A 66 5.73 -2.71 11.21
CA THR A 66 4.55 -3.46 11.61
C THR A 66 3.89 -4.12 10.40
N LEU A 67 3.66 -3.36 9.32
CA LEU A 67 3.09 -3.86 8.07
C LEU A 67 3.91 -5.03 7.49
N ALA A 68 5.23 -4.92 7.48
CA ALA A 68 6.13 -5.97 7.00
C ALA A 68 5.98 -7.30 7.76
N LYS A 69 5.56 -7.24 9.03
CA LYS A 69 5.44 -8.40 9.92
C LYS A 69 4.02 -8.97 10.02
N VAL A 70 3.04 -8.37 9.35
CA VAL A 70 1.66 -8.90 9.35
C VAL A 70 1.62 -10.21 8.57
N ASP A 71 0.92 -11.21 9.12
CA ASP A 71 0.72 -12.48 8.41
C ASP A 71 0.01 -12.25 7.07
N HIS A 72 0.51 -12.87 6.00
CA HIS A 72 0.02 -12.61 4.65
C HIS A 72 -1.48 -12.96 4.47
N PRO A 73 -1.98 -14.13 4.91
CA PRO A 73 -3.42 -14.41 4.97
C PRO A 73 -4.23 -13.35 5.73
N GLU A 74 -3.77 -12.93 6.92
CA GLU A 74 -4.45 -11.89 7.71
C GLU A 74 -4.50 -10.55 6.96
N LEU A 75 -3.37 -10.11 6.39
CA LEU A 75 -3.29 -8.88 5.61
C LEU A 75 -4.23 -8.93 4.41
N LYS A 76 -4.25 -10.04 3.66
CA LYS A 76 -5.18 -10.20 2.53
C LYS A 76 -6.64 -10.07 2.97
N ASN A 77 -7.02 -10.69 4.09
CA ASN A 77 -8.37 -10.59 4.63
C ASN A 77 -8.73 -9.14 5.02
N LEU A 78 -7.81 -8.41 5.68
CA LEU A 78 -8.00 -7.00 6.03
C LEU A 78 -8.20 -6.13 4.79
N LEU A 79 -7.38 -6.32 3.75
CA LEU A 79 -7.49 -5.58 2.50
C LEU A 79 -8.80 -5.89 1.77
N THR A 80 -9.25 -7.16 1.76
CA THR A 80 -10.53 -7.55 1.17
C THR A 80 -11.68 -6.85 1.88
N LEU A 81 -11.70 -6.88 3.22
CA LEU A 81 -12.73 -6.19 4.01
C LEU A 81 -12.72 -4.67 3.77
N TYR A 82 -11.54 -4.06 3.69
CA TYR A 82 -11.39 -2.65 3.38
C TYR A 82 -11.98 -2.28 2.01
N PHE A 83 -11.74 -3.09 0.99
CA PHE A 83 -12.33 -2.87 -0.33
C PHE A 83 -13.85 -3.04 -0.32
N MET A 84 -14.38 -4.02 0.43
CA MET A 84 -15.82 -4.23 0.56
C MET A 84 -16.52 -3.05 1.26
N SER A 85 -15.85 -2.36 2.18
CA SER A 85 -16.38 -1.13 2.79
C SER A 85 -16.28 0.12 1.90
N GLU A 86 -15.51 0.04 0.81
CA GLU A 86 -15.18 1.18 -0.08
C GLU A 86 -15.49 0.83 -1.56
N GLN A 87 -16.77 0.58 -1.85
CA GLN A 87 -17.23 0.11 -3.17
C GLN A 87 -16.73 0.98 -4.35
N GLY A 88 -16.74 2.30 -4.20
CA GLY A 88 -16.27 3.22 -5.24
C GLY A 88 -14.78 3.06 -5.55
N ARG A 89 -13.98 2.65 -4.56
CA ARG A 89 -12.56 2.33 -4.75
C ARG A 89 -12.38 0.92 -5.32
N LEU A 90 -13.12 -0.06 -4.83
CA LEU A 90 -13.08 -1.43 -5.34
C LEU A 90 -13.35 -1.45 -6.85
N ARG A 91 -14.36 -0.72 -7.32
CA ARG A 91 -14.65 -0.59 -8.76
C ARG A 91 -13.49 0.02 -9.54
N LYS A 92 -12.95 1.15 -9.08
CA LYS A 92 -11.80 1.81 -9.73
C LYS A 92 -10.59 0.88 -9.82
N MET A 93 -10.31 0.14 -8.76
CA MET A 93 -9.19 -0.80 -8.72
C MET A 93 -9.42 -1.99 -9.65
N TYR A 94 -10.65 -2.52 -9.70
CA TYR A 94 -10.99 -3.60 -10.61
C TYR A 94 -10.88 -3.17 -12.08
N ASP A 95 -11.35 -1.96 -12.41
CA ASP A 95 -11.28 -1.40 -13.77
C ASP A 95 -9.83 -1.29 -14.29
N LEU A 96 -8.83 -1.13 -13.41
CA LEU A 96 -7.41 -1.13 -13.81
C LEU A 96 -6.95 -2.45 -14.45
N PHE A 97 -7.63 -3.55 -14.15
CA PHE A 97 -7.34 -4.85 -14.73
C PHE A 97 -8.06 -5.10 -16.07
N GLY A 98 -8.88 -4.14 -16.53
CA GLY A 98 -9.56 -4.19 -17.83
C GLY A 98 -10.68 -5.23 -17.93
N ASP A 99 -11.12 -5.78 -16.79
CA ASP A 99 -12.15 -6.80 -16.74
C ASP A 99 -13.55 -6.17 -16.67
N LYS A 100 -14.52 -6.78 -17.35
CA LYS A 100 -15.90 -6.27 -17.48
C LYS A 100 -16.91 -7.08 -16.66
N LEU A 101 -16.43 -8.04 -15.87
CA LEU A 101 -17.28 -8.95 -15.11
C LEU A 101 -17.75 -8.40 -13.76
N TYR A 102 -17.44 -7.14 -13.44
CA TYR A 102 -17.83 -6.50 -12.17
C TYR A 102 -19.34 -6.64 -11.89
N GLU A 103 -20.18 -6.50 -12.91
CA GLU A 103 -21.65 -6.57 -12.76
C GLU A 103 -22.19 -8.00 -12.56
N PHE A 104 -21.35 -9.02 -12.77
CA PHE A 104 -21.75 -10.42 -12.77
C PHE A 104 -21.14 -11.24 -11.62
N ALA A 105 -20.25 -10.63 -10.81
CA ALA A 105 -19.57 -11.29 -9.71
C ALA A 105 -19.97 -10.67 -8.35
N PRO A 106 -20.13 -11.48 -7.29
CA PRO A 106 -20.25 -11.00 -5.92
C PRO A 106 -19.07 -10.10 -5.50
N GLU A 107 -19.36 -9.02 -4.75
CA GLU A 107 -18.36 -8.02 -4.34
C GLU A 107 -17.16 -8.62 -3.60
N ASN A 108 -17.38 -9.64 -2.77
CA ASN A 108 -16.30 -10.31 -2.05
C ASN A 108 -15.30 -11.00 -3.01
N LEU A 109 -15.79 -11.63 -4.08
CA LEU A 109 -14.92 -12.26 -5.08
C LEU A 109 -14.13 -11.22 -5.88
N ILE A 110 -14.75 -10.07 -6.16
CA ILE A 110 -14.07 -8.95 -6.82
C ILE A 110 -12.99 -8.36 -5.91
N ALA A 111 -13.28 -8.19 -4.61
CA ALA A 111 -12.32 -7.71 -3.63
C ALA A 111 -11.14 -8.68 -3.48
N GLU A 112 -11.41 -9.98 -3.33
CA GLU A 112 -10.36 -11.01 -3.30
C GLU A 112 -9.52 -11.01 -4.58
N PHE A 113 -10.14 -10.84 -5.75
CA PHE A 113 -9.44 -10.70 -7.02
C PHE A 113 -8.52 -9.49 -7.03
N VAL A 114 -9.01 -8.30 -6.65
CA VAL A 114 -8.20 -7.08 -6.62
C VAL A 114 -7.02 -7.26 -5.67
N VAL A 115 -7.26 -7.73 -4.44
CA VAL A 115 -6.21 -7.98 -3.45
C VAL A 115 -5.18 -8.94 -4.01
N ARG A 116 -5.59 -10.08 -4.58
CA ARG A 116 -4.66 -11.05 -5.15
C ARG A 116 -3.75 -10.47 -6.23
N ASN A 117 -4.26 -9.55 -7.05
CA ASN A 117 -3.50 -8.99 -8.16
C ASN A 117 -2.58 -7.81 -7.77
N ILE A 118 -2.86 -7.12 -6.66
CA ILE A 118 -1.98 -6.06 -6.16
C ILE A 118 -1.02 -6.53 -5.07
N PHE A 119 -1.31 -7.65 -4.40
CA PHE A 119 -0.55 -8.12 -3.24
C PHE A 119 0.91 -8.40 -3.60
N ASP A 120 1.82 -7.64 -3.00
CA ASP A 120 3.25 -7.72 -3.26
C ASP A 120 4.03 -8.12 -1.99
N PRO A 121 4.36 -9.41 -1.81
CA PRO A 121 5.11 -9.87 -0.66
C PRO A 121 6.58 -9.46 -0.68
N GLU A 122 7.17 -9.18 -1.84
CA GLU A 122 8.57 -8.76 -1.91
C GLU A 122 8.70 -7.34 -1.38
N LEU A 123 7.74 -6.46 -1.72
CA LEU A 123 7.68 -5.13 -1.13
C LEU A 123 7.57 -5.18 0.41
N LEU A 124 6.77 -6.09 0.97
CA LEU A 124 6.65 -6.25 2.42
C LEU A 124 7.99 -6.60 3.08
N LYS A 125 8.76 -7.48 2.43
CA LYS A 125 10.10 -7.86 2.91
C LYS A 125 11.09 -6.70 2.83
N GLU A 126 11.04 -5.89 1.78
CA GLU A 126 11.88 -4.69 1.66
C GLU A 126 11.55 -3.63 2.74
N LEU A 127 10.31 -3.61 3.26
CA LEU A 127 9.91 -2.71 4.35
C LEU A 127 10.52 -3.10 5.72
N GLU A 128 11.12 -4.28 5.86
CA GLU A 128 11.81 -4.67 7.10
C GLU A 128 13.12 -3.90 7.32
N ASP A 129 13.76 -3.43 6.24
CA ASP A 129 15.08 -2.79 6.25
C ASP A 129 15.02 -1.40 5.57
N ILE A 130 14.14 -0.54 6.10
CA ILE A 130 13.98 0.82 5.61
C ILE A 130 15.14 1.69 6.10
N ASP A 131 15.82 2.34 5.15
CA ASP A 131 16.79 3.38 5.43
C ASP A 131 16.07 4.71 5.67
N TYR A 132 16.12 5.22 6.90
CA TYR A 132 15.61 6.54 7.24
C TYR A 132 16.69 7.37 7.94
N GLN A 133 16.88 8.60 7.43
CA GLN A 133 17.80 9.56 8.02
C GLN A 133 17.01 10.53 8.88
N LEU A 134 17.34 10.59 10.17
CA LEU A 134 16.89 11.66 11.06
C LEU A 134 17.80 12.87 10.81
N THR A 135 17.26 13.94 10.24
CA THR A 135 17.93 15.24 10.14
C THR A 135 17.99 15.96 11.47
#